data_AF-A0A7V0JEV1-F1
#
_entry.id   AF-A0A7V0JEV1-F1
#
_cell.length_a   1.000
_cell.length_b   1.000
_cell.length_c   1.000
_cell.angle_alpha   90.00
_cell.angle_beta   90.00
_cell.angle_gamma   90.00
#
_symmetry.space_group_name_H-M   'P 1'
#
loop_
_entity.id
_entity.type
_entity.pdbx_description
1 polymer ?
#
loop_
_entity_poly.entity_id
_entity_poly.type
_entity_poly.pdbx_seq_one_letter_code
_entity_poly.pdbx_strand_id
1 'polypeptide(L)'
;MPQYELNLRDYLRIFHKRKFTIIITFLLVTTGSIFFSPKPPPPIYKTSTTVKIEQRKTIAGLLTEWIVYSPGDAMASQTNIIKGFQIMKNVALRLGMINDNSPTPEIHKVVSGLQSSIETERIERTNLIKITASADNAKQAMDLAETVASVYIEASLLEKTRQFRSARQFIEEQLSILGSRLEEAEDRLSEFEDKINKNDEVKEVKEADEIDEAMNMKLL
;
A
#
# COMPACT_ATOMS: atom_id res chain seq x y z
N MET A 1 -44.46 42.01 -59.94
CA MET A 1 -43.16 41.38 -60.27
C MET A 1 -43.36 39.88 -60.20
N PRO A 2 -43.08 39.11 -61.26
CA PRO A 2 -43.39 37.68 -61.30
C PRO A 2 -42.54 36.93 -60.28
N GLN A 3 -43.19 36.12 -59.44
CA GLN A 3 -42.53 35.25 -58.47
C GLN A 3 -41.88 34.08 -59.21
N TYR A 4 -40.56 33.95 -59.07
CA TYR A 4 -39.80 32.86 -59.67
C TYR A 4 -40.05 31.60 -58.84
N GLU A 5 -41.03 30.78 -59.24
CA GLU A 5 -41.23 29.46 -58.65
C GLU A 5 -40.04 28.57 -59.04
N LEU A 6 -39.08 28.46 -58.14
CA LEU A 6 -37.89 27.62 -58.30
C LEU A 6 -38.30 26.15 -58.40
N ASN A 7 -38.44 25.66 -59.63
CA ASN A 7 -38.85 24.30 -59.93
C ASN A 7 -37.65 23.33 -59.83
N LEU A 8 -37.83 22.22 -59.12
CA LEU A 8 -36.78 21.23 -58.85
C LEU A 8 -36.12 20.67 -60.12
N ARG A 9 -36.87 20.66 -61.24
CA ARG A 9 -36.37 20.24 -62.57
C ARG A 9 -35.27 21.14 -63.13
N ASP A 10 -35.29 22.44 -62.84
CA ASP A 10 -34.27 23.35 -63.36
C ASP A 10 -32.94 23.20 -62.63
N TYR A 11 -32.97 22.84 -61.34
CA TYR A 11 -31.76 22.45 -60.59
C TYR A 11 -31.13 21.15 -61.12
N LEU A 12 -31.93 20.15 -61.51
CA LEU A 12 -31.43 18.89 -62.07
C LEU A 12 -30.69 19.08 -63.41
N ARG A 13 -31.14 20.03 -64.25
CA ARG A 13 -30.46 20.37 -65.51
C ARG A 13 -29.11 21.04 -65.28
N ILE A 14 -29.00 21.90 -64.27
CA ILE A 14 -27.74 22.56 -63.89
C ILE A 14 -26.72 21.53 -63.38
N PHE A 15 -27.17 20.57 -62.56
CA PHE A 15 -26.34 19.46 -62.08
C PHE A 15 -25.78 18.62 -63.23
N HIS A 16 -26.57 18.28 -64.24
CA HIS A 16 -26.11 17.50 -65.38
C HIS A 16 -25.09 18.25 -66.26
N LYS A 17 -25.26 19.56 -66.46
CA LYS A 17 -24.36 20.38 -67.29
C LYS A 17 -23.02 20.70 -66.61
N ARG A 18 -22.97 20.71 -65.28
CA ARG A 18 -21.76 21.02 -64.48
C ARG A 18 -21.25 19.86 -63.63
N LYS A 19 -21.69 18.62 -63.90
CA LYS A 19 -21.31 17.42 -63.14
C LYS A 19 -19.80 17.27 -62.93
N PHE A 20 -18.98 17.63 -63.92
CA PHE A 20 -17.52 17.57 -63.81
C PHE A 20 -16.96 18.56 -62.78
N THR A 21 -17.43 19.80 -62.75
CA THR A 21 -16.96 20.80 -61.78
C THR A 21 -17.32 20.40 -60.35
N ILE A 22 -18.53 19.87 -60.14
CA ILE A 22 -19.02 19.41 -58.83
C ILE A 22 -18.23 18.18 -58.36
N ILE A 23 -17.96 17.22 -59.26
CA ILE A 23 -17.16 16.03 -58.95
C ILE A 23 -15.71 16.41 -58.63
N ILE A 24 -15.12 17.35 -59.38
CA ILE A 24 -13.73 17.80 -59.15
C ILE A 24 -13.61 18.52 -57.81
N THR A 25 -14.51 19.46 -57.48
CA THR A 25 -14.45 20.13 -56.16
C THR A 25 -14.70 19.17 -55.01
N PHE A 26 -15.63 18.22 -55.17
CA PHE A 26 -15.86 17.16 -54.19
C PHE A 26 -14.60 16.30 -53.99
N LEU A 27 -14.01 15.80 -55.08
CA LEU A 27 -12.78 15.01 -55.01
C LEU A 27 -11.60 15.78 -54.42
N LEU A 28 -11.45 17.06 -54.76
CA LEU A 28 -10.37 17.91 -54.25
C LEU A 28 -10.53 18.11 -52.74
N VAL A 29 -11.75 18.37 -52.26
CA VAL A 29 -12.03 18.50 -50.81
C VAL A 29 -11.84 17.18 -50.07
N THR A 30 -12.31 16.04 -50.61
CA THR A 30 -12.13 14.73 -49.96
C THR A 30 -10.66 14.31 -49.92
N THR A 31 -9.93 14.50 -51.03
CA THR A 31 -8.50 14.17 -51.10
C THR A 31 -7.69 15.08 -50.19
N GLY A 32 -8.01 16.38 -50.16
CA GLY A 32 -7.43 17.33 -49.22
C GLY A 32 -7.70 16.91 -47.78
N SER A 33 -8.92 16.53 -47.44
CA SER A 33 -9.28 16.08 -46.09
C SER A 33 -8.52 14.82 -45.65
N ILE A 34 -8.30 13.85 -46.56
CA ILE A 34 -7.51 12.65 -46.27
C ILE A 34 -6.02 12.99 -46.13
N PHE A 35 -5.48 13.86 -46.97
CA PHE A 35 -4.08 14.23 -46.95
C PHE A 35 -3.71 15.10 -45.75
N PHE A 36 -4.60 16.02 -45.37
CA PHE A 36 -4.44 16.86 -44.17
C PHE A 36 -4.93 16.19 -42.89
N SER A 37 -5.59 15.02 -42.98
CA SER A 37 -5.95 14.28 -41.77
C SER A 37 -4.68 13.80 -41.06
N PRO A 38 -4.50 14.17 -39.78
CA PRO A 38 -3.44 13.59 -38.99
C PRO A 38 -3.65 12.08 -38.90
N LYS A 39 -2.56 11.31 -38.98
CA LYS A 39 -2.62 9.86 -38.79
C LYS A 39 -3.24 9.57 -37.43
N PRO A 40 -4.12 8.56 -37.32
CA PRO A 40 -4.67 8.17 -36.03
C PRO A 40 -3.52 7.82 -35.07
N PRO A 41 -3.62 8.18 -33.79
CA PRO A 41 -2.61 7.81 -32.80
C PRO A 41 -2.45 6.29 -32.74
N PRO A 42 -1.25 5.79 -32.39
CA PRO A 42 -1.04 4.35 -32.25
C PRO A 42 -2.03 3.76 -31.22
N PRO A 43 -2.50 2.51 -31.44
CA PRO A 43 -3.41 1.87 -30.51
C PRO A 43 -2.72 1.62 -29.16
N ILE A 44 -3.32 2.13 -28.08
CA ILE A 44 -2.86 1.89 -26.71
C ILE A 44 -3.73 0.78 -26.12
N TYR A 45 -3.11 -0.35 -25.79
CA TYR A 45 -3.77 -1.48 -25.15
C TYR A 45 -3.75 -1.30 -23.64
N LYS A 46 -4.86 -1.63 -22.99
CA LYS A 46 -5.00 -1.58 -21.53
C LYS A 46 -5.34 -2.97 -20.99
N THR A 47 -4.68 -3.36 -19.91
CA THR A 47 -5.00 -4.58 -19.16
C THR A 47 -5.18 -4.25 -17.70
N SER A 48 -6.19 -4.83 -17.08
CA SER A 48 -6.48 -4.62 -15.66
C SER A 48 -6.36 -5.93 -14.88
N THR A 49 -5.72 -5.86 -13.71
CA THR A 49 -5.68 -6.93 -12.72
C THR A 49 -6.19 -6.39 -11.38
N THR A 50 -6.74 -7.25 -10.53
CA THR A 50 -7.33 -6.84 -9.25
C THR A 50 -6.63 -7.57 -8.12
N VAL A 51 -6.07 -6.82 -7.18
CA VAL A 51 -5.39 -7.36 -5.99
C VAL A 51 -6.21 -7.07 -4.75
N LYS A 52 -6.47 -8.10 -3.94
CA LYS A 52 -7.13 -7.97 -2.64
C LYS A 52 -6.13 -7.66 -1.56
N ILE A 53 -6.39 -6.61 -0.79
CA ILE A 53 -5.58 -6.25 0.38
C ILE A 53 -6.18 -6.92 1.61
N GLU A 54 -5.44 -7.87 2.20
CA GLU A 54 -5.79 -8.45 3.49
C GLU A 54 -5.25 -7.58 4.64
N GLN A 55 -6.15 -6.92 5.36
CA GLN A 55 -5.84 -6.30 6.63
C GLN A 55 -6.00 -7.34 7.74
N ARG A 56 -4.92 -8.04 8.10
CA ARG A 56 -4.91 -8.88 9.30
C ARG A 56 -4.57 -8.01 10.51
N LYS A 57 -5.49 -7.93 11.46
CA LYS A 57 -5.23 -7.33 12.77
C LYS A 57 -4.19 -8.20 13.50
N THR A 58 -3.02 -7.64 13.77
CA THR A 58 -2.02 -8.32 14.60
C THR A 58 -2.40 -8.16 16.08
N ILE A 59 -2.07 -9.14 16.91
CA ILE A 59 -2.34 -9.11 18.36
C ILE A 59 -1.59 -7.92 19.00
N ALA A 60 -0.36 -7.63 18.56
CA ALA A 60 0.36 -6.42 18.94
C ALA A 60 -0.41 -5.15 18.54
N GLY A 61 -0.99 -5.12 17.34
CA GLY A 61 -1.84 -4.04 16.84
C GLY A 61 -3.07 -3.80 17.70
N LEU A 62 -3.72 -4.87 18.21
CA LEU A 62 -4.85 -4.81 19.14
C LEU A 62 -4.46 -4.22 20.51
N LEU A 63 -3.25 -4.53 21.01
CA LEU A 63 -2.73 -3.97 22.25
C LEU A 63 -2.34 -2.49 22.13
N THR A 64 -1.96 -2.05 20.92
CA THR A 64 -1.65 -0.64 20.59
C THR A 64 -2.81 0.15 19.96
N GLU A 65 -3.94 -0.50 19.63
CA GLU A 65 -5.03 0.07 18.80
C GLU A 65 -5.78 1.21 19.47
N TRP A 66 -5.61 1.41 20.78
CA TRP A 66 -6.20 2.55 21.49
C TRP A 66 -5.64 3.91 21.07
N ILE A 67 -4.53 3.98 20.32
CA ILE A 67 -3.84 5.25 20.11
C ILE A 67 -3.99 5.83 18.69
N VAL A 68 -4.02 5.06 17.57
CA VAL A 68 -4.14 5.66 16.22
C VAL A 68 -4.61 4.66 15.16
N TYR A 69 -5.85 4.74 14.62
CA TYR A 69 -6.09 4.35 13.22
C TYR A 69 -7.44 4.80 12.63
N SER A 70 -7.43 5.48 11.48
CA SER A 70 -8.59 5.66 10.59
C SER A 70 -8.45 4.75 9.36
N PRO A 71 -9.38 3.81 9.09
CA PRO A 71 -9.27 2.83 8.00
C PRO A 71 -9.24 3.42 6.58
N GLY A 72 -9.66 4.68 6.40
CA GLY A 72 -9.74 5.33 5.08
C GLY A 72 -8.36 5.62 4.47
N ASP A 73 -7.39 6.00 5.29
CA ASP A 73 -6.05 6.40 4.87
C ASP A 73 -5.20 5.19 4.41
N ALA A 74 -5.49 4.02 4.99
CA ALA A 74 -4.82 2.76 4.70
C ALA A 74 -4.86 2.40 3.20
N MET A 75 -6.02 2.55 2.56
CA MET A 75 -6.23 2.12 1.18
C MET A 75 -5.65 3.11 0.16
N ALA A 76 -5.76 4.41 0.43
CA ALA A 76 -5.13 5.44 -0.39
C ALA A 76 -3.60 5.27 -0.39
N SER A 77 -3.03 4.93 0.77
CA SER A 77 -1.60 4.62 0.90
C SER A 77 -1.19 3.40 0.06
N GLN A 78 -1.98 2.31 0.05
CA GLN A 78 -1.65 1.13 -0.76
C GLN A 78 -1.60 1.42 -2.26
N THR A 79 -2.50 2.26 -2.77
CA THR A 79 -2.50 2.73 -4.16
C THR A 79 -1.17 3.39 -4.54
N ASN A 80 -0.58 4.16 -3.64
CA ASN A 80 0.71 4.83 -3.83
C ASN A 80 1.90 3.87 -3.65
N ILE A 81 1.81 2.91 -2.73
CA ILE A 81 2.85 1.89 -2.51
C ILE A 81 3.03 1.03 -3.76
N ILE A 82 1.94 0.62 -4.42
CA ILE A 82 1.99 -0.15 -5.67
C ILE A 82 2.75 0.63 -6.75
N LYS A 83 2.51 1.94 -6.87
CA LYS A 83 3.23 2.83 -7.79
C LYS A 83 4.61 3.26 -7.30
N GLY A 84 5.03 2.80 -6.12
CA GLY A 84 6.27 3.20 -5.48
C GLY A 84 7.51 2.82 -6.29
N PHE A 85 8.57 3.61 -6.14
CA PHE A 85 9.82 3.43 -6.89
C PHE A 85 10.40 2.02 -6.73
N GLN A 86 10.37 1.43 -5.52
CA GLN A 86 10.93 0.10 -5.28
C GLN A 86 10.17 -1.01 -6.03
N ILE A 87 8.84 -0.94 -6.06
CA ILE A 87 8.02 -1.90 -6.82
C ILE A 87 8.34 -1.75 -8.30
N MET A 88 8.33 -0.53 -8.82
CA MET A 88 8.58 -0.27 -10.24
C MET A 88 10.00 -0.62 -10.68
N LYS A 89 11.00 -0.41 -9.83
CA LYS A 89 12.37 -0.85 -10.08
C LYS A 89 12.44 -2.38 -10.18
N ASN A 90 11.81 -3.10 -9.26
CA ASN A 90 11.77 -4.57 -9.30
C ASN A 90 10.99 -5.10 -10.51
N VAL A 91 9.93 -4.43 -10.92
CA VAL A 91 9.19 -4.73 -12.17
C VAL A 91 10.09 -4.51 -13.38
N ALA A 92 10.83 -3.39 -13.44
CA ALA A 92 11.75 -3.10 -14.52
C ALA A 92 12.88 -4.15 -14.63
N LEU A 93 13.41 -4.61 -13.49
CA LEU A 93 14.38 -5.70 -13.43
C LEU A 93 13.78 -7.01 -13.95
N ARG A 94 12.55 -7.35 -13.53
CA ARG A 94 11.89 -8.62 -13.89
C ARG A 94 11.47 -8.67 -15.36
N LEU A 95 11.13 -7.53 -15.95
CA LEU A 95 10.87 -7.39 -17.38
C LEU A 95 12.14 -7.23 -18.22
N GLY A 96 13.33 -7.23 -17.60
CA GLY A 96 14.61 -7.08 -18.28
C GLY A 96 14.85 -5.70 -18.90
N MET A 97 14.14 -4.67 -18.44
CA MET A 97 14.29 -3.29 -18.92
C MET A 97 15.50 -2.59 -18.32
N ILE A 98 15.94 -3.03 -17.14
CA ILE A 98 17.16 -2.58 -16.46
C ILE A 98 17.91 -3.79 -15.90
N ASN A 99 19.19 -3.63 -15.61
CA ASN A 99 19.99 -4.60 -14.89
C ASN A 99 20.56 -4.00 -13.59
N ASP A 100 21.14 -4.82 -12.72
CA ASP A 100 21.70 -4.35 -11.44
C ASP A 100 22.88 -3.38 -11.62
N ASN A 101 23.51 -3.37 -12.80
CA ASN A 101 24.63 -2.50 -13.16
C ASN A 101 24.20 -1.27 -13.95
N SER A 102 22.89 -1.05 -14.16
CA SER A 102 22.38 0.07 -14.94
C SER A 102 22.69 1.38 -14.22
N PRO A 103 23.18 2.42 -14.92
CA PRO A 103 23.45 3.71 -14.30
C PRO A 103 22.18 4.32 -13.72
N THR A 104 22.29 4.94 -12.53
CA THR A 104 21.15 5.52 -11.77
C THR A 104 20.21 6.39 -12.62
N PRO A 105 20.68 7.28 -13.53
CA PRO A 105 19.79 8.08 -14.37
C PRO A 105 18.91 7.25 -15.31
N GLU A 106 19.41 6.12 -15.82
CA GLU A 106 18.66 5.22 -16.69
C GLU A 106 17.55 4.52 -15.91
N ILE A 107 17.86 4.04 -14.70
CA ILE A 107 16.88 3.44 -13.80
C ILE A 107 15.74 4.41 -13.52
N HIS A 108 16.04 5.66 -13.18
CA HIS A 108 15.01 6.66 -12.92
C HIS A 108 14.11 6.89 -14.13
N LYS A 109 14.69 6.99 -15.33
CA LYS A 109 13.92 7.20 -16.57
C LYS A 109 12.96 6.03 -16.84
N VAL A 110 13.45 4.80 -16.73
CA VAL A 110 12.62 3.59 -16.95
C VAL A 110 11.52 3.50 -15.91
N VAL A 111 11.86 3.71 -14.63
CA VAL A 111 10.88 3.65 -13.53
C VAL A 111 9.80 4.72 -13.69
N SER A 112 10.17 5.97 -14.00
CA SER A 112 9.18 7.04 -14.23
C SER A 112 8.29 6.75 -15.44
N GLY A 113 8.85 6.15 -16.50
CA GLY A 113 8.06 5.66 -17.63
C GLY A 113 7.01 4.63 -17.18
N LEU A 114 7.43 3.60 -16.44
CA LEU A 114 6.55 2.57 -15.90
C LEU A 114 5.45 3.15 -15.00
N GLN A 115 5.80 4.08 -14.11
CA GLN A 115 4.86 4.76 -13.22
C GLN A 115 3.76 5.50 -14.01
N SER A 116 4.11 6.11 -15.14
CA SER A 116 3.15 6.83 -15.99
C SER A 116 2.21 5.91 -16.77
N SER A 117 2.68 4.71 -17.13
CA SER A 117 1.89 3.69 -17.83
C SER A 117 0.97 2.87 -16.92
N ILE A 118 1.05 3.06 -15.60
CA ILE A 118 0.27 2.31 -14.60
C ILE A 118 -0.71 3.24 -13.90
N GLU A 119 -1.96 2.79 -13.82
CA GLU A 119 -3.02 3.41 -13.06
C GLU A 119 -3.48 2.45 -11.96
N THR A 120 -3.67 2.98 -10.75
CA THR A 120 -4.11 2.20 -9.60
C THR A 120 -5.30 2.89 -8.99
N GLU A 121 -6.38 2.16 -8.81
CA GLU A 121 -7.62 2.68 -8.24
C GLU A 121 -8.23 1.68 -7.27
N ARG A 122 -8.78 2.21 -6.18
CA ARG A 122 -9.54 1.40 -5.23
C ARG A 122 -10.92 1.16 -5.79
N ILE A 123 -11.38 -0.09 -5.79
CA ILE A 123 -12.79 -0.38 -6.06
C ILE A 123 -13.59 0.06 -4.84
N GLU A 124 -14.52 1.01 -5.05
CA GLU A 124 -15.27 1.67 -3.98
C GLU A 124 -15.86 0.69 -2.98
N ARG A 125 -15.77 1.03 -1.68
CA ARG A 125 -16.32 0.24 -0.57
C ARG A 125 -15.78 -1.20 -0.47
N THR A 126 -14.69 -1.52 -1.17
CA THR A 126 -14.00 -2.81 -1.07
C THR A 126 -12.54 -2.63 -0.64
N ASN A 127 -11.89 -3.74 -0.32
CA ASN A 127 -10.44 -3.81 -0.10
C ASN A 127 -9.72 -4.34 -1.36
N LEU A 128 -10.27 -4.05 -2.54
CA LEU A 128 -9.70 -4.43 -3.82
C LEU A 128 -9.08 -3.21 -4.49
N ILE A 129 -7.87 -3.39 -5.00
CA ILE A 129 -7.18 -2.39 -5.81
C ILE A 129 -7.11 -2.94 -7.23
N LYS A 130 -7.67 -2.18 -8.17
CA LYS A 130 -7.55 -2.45 -9.59
C LYS A 130 -6.30 -1.74 -10.12
N ILE A 131 -5.42 -2.51 -10.74
CA ILE A 131 -4.18 -2.07 -11.36
C ILE A 131 -4.38 -2.17 -12.86
N THR A 132 -4.32 -1.04 -13.56
CA THR A 132 -4.45 -0.96 -15.01
C THR A 132 -3.12 -0.57 -15.62
N ALA A 133 -2.58 -1.41 -16.50
CA ALA A 133 -1.36 -1.16 -17.25
C ALA A 133 -1.70 -0.79 -18.70
N SER A 134 -0.99 0.19 -19.26
CA SER A 134 -1.12 0.61 -20.65
C SER A 134 0.18 0.37 -21.43
N ALA A 135 0.09 -0.23 -22.61
CA ALA A 135 1.24 -0.48 -23.49
C ALA A 135 0.86 -0.50 -24.98
N ASP A 136 1.85 -0.44 -25.86
CA ASP A 136 1.67 -0.49 -27.32
C ASP A 136 1.28 -1.89 -27.84
N ASN A 137 1.45 -2.93 -27.02
CA ASN A 137 1.11 -4.31 -27.34
C ASN A 137 0.26 -4.91 -26.21
N ALA A 138 -0.82 -5.60 -26.58
CA ALA A 138 -1.69 -6.33 -25.63
C ALA A 138 -0.90 -7.29 -24.73
N LYS A 139 0.09 -8.00 -25.28
CA LYS A 139 0.94 -8.91 -24.49
C LYS A 139 1.79 -8.15 -23.46
N GLN A 140 2.38 -7.02 -23.86
CA GLN A 140 3.17 -6.19 -22.95
C GLN A 140 2.31 -5.57 -21.84
N ALA A 141 1.09 -5.12 -22.15
CA ALA A 141 0.17 -4.60 -21.15
C ALA A 141 -0.21 -5.68 -20.12
N MET A 142 -0.45 -6.90 -20.58
CA MET A 142 -0.73 -8.07 -19.73
C MET A 142 0.47 -8.43 -18.87
N ASP A 143 1.65 -8.62 -19.47
CA ASP A 143 2.88 -8.98 -18.76
C ASP A 143 3.24 -7.92 -17.72
N LEU A 144 3.04 -6.63 -18.04
CA LEU A 144 3.26 -5.52 -17.11
C LEU A 144 2.28 -5.56 -15.94
N ALA A 145 0.97 -5.67 -16.18
CA ALA A 145 -0.03 -5.74 -15.11
C ALA A 145 0.22 -6.93 -14.17
N GLU A 146 0.51 -8.10 -14.73
CA GLU A 146 0.78 -9.33 -13.98
C GLU A 146 2.06 -9.22 -13.14
N THR A 147 3.12 -8.67 -13.74
CA THR A 147 4.40 -8.48 -13.04
C THR A 147 4.26 -7.50 -11.89
N VAL A 148 3.55 -6.38 -12.10
CA VAL A 148 3.30 -5.38 -11.04
C VAL A 148 2.53 -5.99 -9.88
N ALA A 149 1.46 -6.75 -10.16
CA ALA A 149 0.69 -7.44 -9.12
C ALA A 149 1.56 -8.44 -8.36
N SER A 150 2.33 -9.27 -9.07
CA SER A 150 3.21 -10.28 -8.47
C SER A 150 4.27 -9.67 -7.56
N VAL A 151 4.99 -8.65 -8.05
CA VAL A 151 6.03 -7.96 -7.27
C VAL A 151 5.44 -7.28 -6.04
N TYR A 152 4.25 -6.68 -6.16
CA TYR A 152 3.57 -6.09 -5.02
C TYR A 152 3.18 -7.13 -3.96
N ILE A 153 2.64 -8.27 -4.37
CA ILE A 153 2.27 -9.37 -3.45
C ILE A 153 3.53 -9.89 -2.72
N GLU A 154 4.62 -10.12 -3.45
CA GLU A 154 5.89 -10.56 -2.89
C GLU A 154 6.46 -9.54 -1.88
N ALA A 155 6.47 -8.26 -2.24
CA ALA A 155 6.93 -7.18 -1.38
C ALA A 155 6.09 -7.06 -0.11
N SER A 156 4.77 -7.18 -0.24
CA SER A 156 3.84 -7.14 0.91
C SER A 156 4.11 -8.31 1.85
N LEU A 157 4.26 -9.53 1.33
CA LEU A 157 4.57 -10.72 2.14
C LEU A 157 5.89 -10.58 2.90
N LEU A 158 6.91 -10.02 2.26
CA LEU A 158 8.21 -9.77 2.87
C LEU A 158 8.13 -8.72 3.98
N GLU A 159 7.40 -7.63 3.74
CA GLU A 159 7.16 -6.60 4.75
C GLU A 159 6.41 -7.18 5.97
N LYS A 160 5.39 -7.99 5.74
CA LYS A 160 4.65 -8.66 6.82
C LYS A 160 5.54 -9.58 7.62
N THR A 161 6.36 -10.39 6.96
CA THR A 161 7.33 -11.27 7.64
C THR A 161 8.30 -10.47 8.51
N ARG A 162 8.79 -9.33 8.01
CA ARG A 162 9.63 -8.42 8.78
C ARG A 162 8.90 -7.87 10.01
N GLN A 163 7.66 -7.39 9.84
CA GLN A 163 6.83 -6.89 10.94
C GLN A 163 6.60 -7.96 12.02
N PHE A 164 6.31 -9.20 11.66
CA PHE A 164 6.13 -10.30 12.62
C PHE A 164 7.41 -10.59 13.41
N ARG A 165 8.57 -10.62 12.75
CA ARG A 165 9.86 -10.84 13.44
C ARG A 165 10.14 -9.71 14.45
N SER A 166 9.95 -8.47 14.04
CA SER A 166 10.12 -7.31 14.93
C SER A 166 9.16 -7.32 16.11
N ALA A 167 7.89 -7.68 15.89
CA ALA A 167 6.91 -7.80 16.96
C ALA A 167 7.27 -8.91 17.95
N ARG A 168 7.75 -10.07 17.46
CA ARG A 168 8.21 -11.17 18.31
C ARG A 168 9.39 -10.71 19.18
N GLN A 169 10.39 -10.07 18.58
CA GLN A 169 11.54 -9.55 19.32
C GLN A 169 11.13 -8.54 20.39
N PHE A 170 10.22 -7.61 20.07
CA PHE A 170 9.70 -6.66 21.05
C PHE A 170 9.01 -7.37 22.22
N ILE A 171 8.18 -8.39 21.96
CA ILE A 171 7.51 -9.17 23.01
C ILE A 171 8.55 -9.92 23.87
N GLU A 172 9.56 -10.54 23.25
CA GLU A 172 10.65 -11.21 23.96
C GLU A 172 11.40 -10.25 24.90
N GLU A 173 11.71 -9.03 24.43
CA GLU A 173 12.34 -7.98 25.25
C GLU A 173 11.43 -7.54 26.42
N GLN A 174 10.13 -7.35 26.19
CA GLN A 174 9.18 -7.00 27.26
C GLN A 174 9.01 -8.12 28.29
N LEU A 175 8.98 -9.38 27.86
CA LEU A 175 8.92 -10.53 28.78
C LEU A 175 10.16 -10.60 29.67
N SER A 176 11.34 -10.36 29.11
CA SER A 176 12.58 -10.33 29.90
C SER A 176 12.54 -9.25 30.98
N ILE A 177 12.08 -8.03 30.62
CA ILE A 177 11.97 -6.91 31.58
C ILE A 177 10.94 -7.22 32.67
N LEU A 178 9.78 -7.78 32.31
CA LEU A 178 8.75 -8.16 33.27
C LEU A 178 9.22 -9.27 34.20
N GLY A 179 9.97 -10.26 33.70
CA GLY A 179 10.57 -11.31 34.52
C GLY A 179 11.49 -10.74 35.59
N SER A 180 12.44 -9.87 35.22
CA SER A 180 13.34 -9.23 36.19
C SER A 180 12.60 -8.35 37.20
N ARG A 181 11.52 -7.68 36.80
CA ARG A 181 10.70 -6.88 37.73
C ARG A 181 9.90 -7.75 38.69
N LEU A 182 9.46 -8.93 38.26
CA LEU A 182 8.76 -9.88 39.13
C LEU A 182 9.72 -10.46 40.15
N GLU A 183 10.91 -10.88 39.73
CA GLU A 183 11.99 -11.35 40.61
C GLU A 183 12.35 -10.29 41.66
N GLU A 184 12.54 -9.03 41.25
CA GLU A 184 12.79 -7.92 42.19
C GLU A 184 11.63 -7.69 43.17
N ALA A 185 10.38 -7.91 42.75
CA ALA A 185 9.22 -7.79 43.62
C ALA A 185 9.09 -8.96 44.61
N GLU A 186 9.43 -10.18 44.18
CA GLU A 186 9.49 -11.38 45.02
C GLU A 186 10.59 -11.26 46.08
N ASP A 187 11.79 -10.81 45.69
CA ASP A 187 12.90 -10.56 46.62
C ASP A 187 12.52 -9.53 47.69
N ARG A 188 11.86 -8.44 47.30
CA ARG A 188 11.37 -7.42 48.25
C ARG A 188 10.32 -7.96 49.20
N LEU A 189 9.45 -8.86 48.74
CA LEU A 189 8.45 -9.49 49.59
C LEU A 189 9.10 -10.44 50.61
N SER A 190 10.05 -11.26 50.15
CA SER A 190 10.83 -12.15 51.04
C SER A 190 11.59 -11.35 52.10
N GLU A 191 12.24 -10.25 51.73
CA GLU A 191 12.97 -9.40 52.69
C GLU A 191 12.02 -8.74 53.71
N PHE A 192 10.78 -8.43 53.30
CA PHE A 192 9.75 -7.90 54.19
C PHE A 192 9.25 -8.97 55.17
N GLU A 193 9.00 -10.19 54.72
CA GLU A 193 8.63 -11.33 55.57
C GLU A 193 9.72 -11.66 56.60
N ASP A 194 10.99 -11.70 56.18
CA ASP A 194 12.13 -11.93 57.06
C ASP A 194 12.27 -10.85 58.14
N LYS A 195 12.01 -9.58 57.78
CA LYS A 195 12.01 -8.46 58.73
C LYS A 195 10.87 -8.55 59.74
N ILE A 196 9.70 -9.04 59.32
CA ILE A 196 8.58 -9.27 60.24
C ILE A 196 8.92 -10.39 61.20
N ASN A 197 9.36 -11.55 60.71
CA ASN A 197 9.72 -12.69 61.57
C ASN A 197 10.81 -12.32 62.59
N LYS A 198 11.87 -11.61 62.18
CA LYS A 198 12.88 -11.11 63.13
C LYS A 198 12.32 -10.15 64.16
N ASN A 199 11.37 -9.29 63.78
CA ASN A 199 10.76 -8.36 64.75
C ASN A 199 9.83 -9.07 65.74
N ASP A 200 9.18 -10.17 65.33
CA ASP A 200 8.35 -10.97 66.21
C ASP A 200 9.19 -11.85 67.15
N GLU A 201 10.29 -12.46 66.67
CA GLU A 201 11.26 -13.15 67.53
C GLU A 201 11.92 -12.20 68.54
N VAL A 202 12.27 -10.98 68.12
CA VAL A 202 12.85 -9.97 69.03
C VAL A 202 11.83 -9.45 70.05
N LYS A 203 10.52 -9.49 69.74
CA LYS A 203 9.47 -9.16 70.70
C LYS A 203 9.24 -10.30 71.70
N GLU A 204 9.18 -11.56 71.25
CA GLU A 204 9.04 -12.72 72.13
C GLU A 204 10.22 -12.86 73.10
N VAL A 205 11.46 -12.64 72.63
CA VAL A 205 12.65 -12.69 73.49
C VAL A 205 12.65 -11.55 74.53
N LYS A 206 12.19 -10.35 74.14
CA LYS A 206 12.07 -9.23 75.09
C LYS A 206 10.96 -9.40 76.11
N GLU A 207 9.80 -9.95 75.72
CA GLU A 207 8.74 -10.29 76.67
C GLU A 207 9.17 -11.41 77.62
N ALA A 208 9.91 -12.42 77.13
CA ALA A 208 10.46 -13.48 77.98
C ALA A 208 11.48 -12.95 79.01
N ASP A 209 12.40 -12.08 78.59
CA ASP A 209 13.39 -11.45 79.49
C ASP A 209 12.72 -10.53 80.53
N GLU A 210 11.67 -9.77 80.16
CA GLU A 210 10.93 -8.93 81.11
C GLU A 210 10.13 -9.74 82.14
N ILE A 211 9.61 -10.92 81.75
CA ILE A 211 8.88 -11.82 82.67
C ILE A 211 9.85 -12.48 83.67
N ASP A 212 11.04 -12.89 83.24
CA ASP A 212 12.07 -13.45 84.12
C ASP A 212 12.65 -12.41 85.09
N GLU A 213 12.85 -11.17 84.64
CA GLU A 213 13.31 -10.07 85.50
C GLU A 213 12.24 -9.67 86.55
N ALA A 214 10.96 -9.67 86.16
CA ALA A 214 9.85 -9.46 87.09
C ALA A 214 9.64 -10.62 88.09
N MET A 215 9.97 -11.85 87.70
CA MET A 215 9.89 -13.02 88.58
C MET A 215 11.03 -13.04 89.61
N ASN A 216 12.22 -12.56 89.24
CA ASN A 216 13.38 -12.51 90.13
C ASN A 216 13.31 -11.37 91.16
N MET A 217 12.59 -10.28 90.87
CA MET A 217 12.32 -9.20 91.84
C MET A 217 11.27 -9.56 92.92
N LYS A 218 10.52 -10.65 92.75
CA LYS A 218 9.47 -11.09 93.70
C LYS A 218 9.94 -12.11 94.75
N LEU A 219 11.22 -12.51 94.68
CA LEU A 219 11.85 -13.54 95.51
C LEU A 219 12.86 -12.99 96.54
N LEU A 220 12.96 -11.66 96.65
CA LEU A 220 13.67 -10.92 97.72
C LEU A 220 12.65 -10.23 98.63
#